data_AF-T0V184-F1
#
_entry.id   AF-T0V184-F1
#
_cell.length_a   1.000
_cell.length_b   1.000
_cell.length_c   1.000
_cell.angle_alpha   90.00
_cell.angle_beta   90.00
_cell.angle_gamma   90.00
#
_symmetry.space_group_name_H-M   'P 1'
#
loop_
_entity.id
_entity.type
_entity.pdbx_description
1 polymer ?
#
loop_
_entity_poly.entity_id
_entity_poly.type
_entity_poly.pdbx_seq_one_letter_code
_entity_poly.pdbx_strand_id
1 'polypeptide(L)'
;MKSYREHVSKQEKFSIRKLSVGVVSLAIAGLATVNTYGAEVKADETTAPATEATTTDTATSDAAVATSSKLTSTSVTEGNKTVTTTYVESPELEKAKADAATEGVTVTEEAEKIQPSIAAAEADNKAQTAEINTVVENYKKAKAEYEAKLAKQKQVEAENAKAKADYDQANTEYQNDLLAYQAQKAEYEKAKASYAESQKAYEEALAAYKAASTSTSSKDSDSYKLVKEQYEAAKATYETSKAKYETDAAKYADNELSFTDATASYNTAKTSYDAALAQYNVAKAQYDKELESYESKKAEFEKINLLKQLLRINSINKLKNILQLKNNTNKI
;
A
#
# COMPACT_ATOMS: atom_id res chain seq x y z
N MET A 1 -76.36 43.08 23.64
CA MET A 1 -74.93 43.12 23.27
C MET A 1 -74.49 41.71 22.91
N LYS A 2 -74.18 41.42 21.64
CA LYS A 2 -73.54 40.16 21.26
C LYS A 2 -72.11 40.20 21.80
N SER A 3 -71.83 39.38 22.82
CA SER A 3 -70.48 39.19 23.35
C SER A 3 -69.61 38.59 22.24
N TYR A 4 -68.72 39.38 21.66
CA TYR A 4 -67.63 38.87 20.85
C TYR A 4 -66.73 38.08 21.79
N ARG A 5 -66.85 36.76 21.80
CA ARG A 5 -65.78 35.92 22.33
C ARG A 5 -64.60 36.09 21.38
N GLU A 6 -63.61 36.85 21.81
CA GLU A 6 -62.31 36.87 21.17
C GLU A 6 -61.81 35.42 21.07
N HIS A 7 -61.76 34.89 19.84
CA HIS A 7 -61.29 33.53 19.60
C HIS A 7 -59.76 33.52 19.76
N VAL A 8 -59.28 32.94 20.86
CA VAL A 8 -57.86 32.63 21.04
C VAL A 8 -57.48 31.52 20.06
N SER A 9 -56.57 31.81 19.13
CA SER A 9 -56.10 30.83 18.15
C SER A 9 -54.83 30.14 18.69
N LYS A 10 -54.89 28.83 18.88
CA LYS A 10 -53.72 28.01 19.23
C LYS A 10 -53.14 27.37 17.97
N GLN A 11 -51.83 27.43 17.81
CA GLN A 11 -51.11 26.80 16.70
C GLN A 11 -49.96 25.95 17.23
N GLU A 12 -49.84 24.72 16.75
CA GLU A 12 -48.74 23.82 17.08
C GLU A 12 -47.76 23.69 15.92
N LYS A 13 -46.47 23.59 16.23
CA LYS A 13 -45.39 23.35 15.26
C LYS A 13 -44.45 22.29 15.83
N PHE A 14 -43.92 21.42 14.98
CA PHE A 14 -42.97 20.38 15.35
C PHE A 14 -41.64 20.62 14.64
N SER A 15 -40.58 20.92 15.38
CA SER A 15 -39.25 21.24 14.82
C SER A 15 -38.29 20.05 14.98
N ILE A 16 -37.42 19.83 13.99
CA ILE A 16 -36.29 18.91 14.07
C ILE A 16 -34.97 19.57 13.67
N ARG A 17 -33.87 19.09 14.25
CA ARG A 17 -32.50 19.36 13.78
C ARG A 17 -32.31 18.70 12.41
N LYS A 18 -31.95 19.49 11.40
CA LYS A 18 -31.52 18.94 10.11
C LYS A 18 -30.02 18.77 10.11
N LEU A 19 -29.55 17.62 9.66
CA LEU A 19 -28.13 17.30 9.56
C LEU A 19 -27.77 17.09 8.09
N SER A 20 -26.63 17.64 7.69
CA SER A 20 -25.97 17.28 6.43
C SER A 20 -24.64 16.64 6.71
N VAL A 21 -24.28 15.68 5.86
CA VAL A 21 -23.04 14.92 6.00
C VAL A 21 -21.97 15.56 5.09
N GLY A 22 -20.82 15.85 5.69
CA GLY A 22 -19.52 16.29 5.16
C GLY A 22 -18.52 15.12 5.28
N VAL A 23 -17.51 14.96 4.42
CA VAL A 23 -16.30 14.19 4.78
C VAL A 23 -15.20 15.21 5.02
N VAL A 24 -14.54 15.18 6.19
CA VAL A 24 -13.36 16.01 6.39
C VAL A 24 -12.19 15.31 5.74
N SER A 25 -11.39 16.10 5.01
CA SER A 25 -10.09 15.67 4.53
C SER A 25 -9.22 15.30 5.72
N LEU A 26 -9.16 14.02 6.08
CA LEU A 26 -7.91 13.47 6.59
C LEU A 26 -6.92 13.68 5.44
N ALA A 27 -6.09 14.71 5.55
CA ALA A 27 -4.86 14.76 4.80
C ALA A 27 -4.17 13.44 5.10
N ILE A 28 -4.22 12.49 4.16
CA ILE A 28 -3.39 11.30 4.23
C ILE A 28 -1.97 11.82 3.96
N ALA A 29 -1.39 12.44 4.99
CA ALA A 29 0.03 12.73 5.08
C ALA A 29 0.71 11.37 5.23
N GLY A 30 0.85 10.66 4.12
CA GLY A 30 1.31 9.29 4.10
C GLY A 30 1.96 8.98 2.79
N LEU A 31 3.31 8.99 2.81
CA LEU A 31 4.26 8.45 1.83
C LEU A 31 4.77 9.42 0.76
N ALA A 32 5.39 10.51 1.24
CA ALA A 32 6.45 11.19 0.50
C ALA A 32 7.74 11.28 1.33
N THR A 33 8.15 10.22 2.04
CA THR A 33 9.50 10.10 2.61
C THR A 33 9.90 8.63 2.78
N VAL A 34 10.25 7.95 1.70
CA VAL A 34 11.21 6.84 1.80
C VAL A 34 12.56 7.40 1.38
N ASN A 35 13.18 8.10 2.33
CA ASN A 35 14.62 8.28 2.45
C ASN A 35 14.88 9.19 3.65
N THR A 36 15.23 8.59 4.79
CA THR A 36 16.41 8.94 5.61
C THR A 36 16.36 8.21 6.95
N TYR A 37 17.34 7.34 7.14
CA TYR A 37 18.06 7.02 8.37
C TYR A 37 17.49 7.48 9.73
N GLY A 38 17.25 6.49 10.59
CA GLY A 38 17.66 6.43 11.99
C GLY A 38 17.39 7.62 12.90
N ALA A 39 16.44 7.47 13.83
CA ALA A 39 16.63 7.85 15.24
C ALA A 39 15.44 7.35 16.06
N GLU A 40 15.77 6.86 17.25
CA GLU A 40 14.88 6.63 18.39
C GLU A 40 14.14 7.93 18.78
N VAL A 41 12.99 7.84 19.44
CA VAL A 41 12.81 8.20 20.87
C VAL A 41 11.31 8.17 21.23
N LYS A 42 11.10 7.53 22.37
CA LYS A 42 9.99 7.49 23.34
C LYS A 42 8.90 8.56 23.24
N ALA A 43 7.65 8.10 23.36
CA ALA A 43 6.52 8.89 23.82
C ALA A 43 6.24 8.56 25.30
N ASP A 44 6.27 9.58 26.15
CA ASP A 44 5.55 9.62 27.42
C ASP A 44 5.09 11.08 27.61
N GLU A 45 3.79 11.31 27.53
CA GLU A 45 3.17 12.56 27.95
C GLU A 45 1.79 12.27 28.58
N THR A 46 1.78 12.40 29.91
CA THR A 46 0.89 13.27 30.70
C THR A 46 -0.63 13.11 30.58
N THR A 47 -1.14 12.46 31.62
CA THR A 47 -2.42 12.62 32.31
C THR A 47 -2.79 14.08 32.65
N ALA A 48 -4.05 14.48 32.42
CA ALA A 48 -4.94 15.23 33.34
C ALA A 48 -6.29 15.59 32.63
N PRO A 49 -7.32 16.11 33.32
CA PRO A 49 -8.15 15.39 34.29
C PRO A 49 -9.65 15.46 33.94
N ALA A 50 -10.43 14.61 34.63
CA ALA A 50 -11.88 14.55 34.56
C ALA A 50 -12.56 15.85 35.04
N THR A 51 -13.67 16.21 34.40
CA THR A 51 -14.63 17.20 34.91
C THR A 51 -16.00 16.56 34.96
N GLU A 52 -16.51 16.34 36.18
CA GLU A 52 -17.88 15.90 36.45
C GLU A 52 -18.86 17.05 36.22
N ALA A 53 -20.01 16.74 35.61
CA ALA A 53 -21.19 17.60 35.64
C ALA A 53 -22.43 16.73 35.90
N THR A 54 -22.92 16.82 37.13
CA THR A 54 -24.16 16.22 37.63
C THR A 54 -25.37 16.85 36.92
N THR A 55 -26.25 16.02 36.37
CA THR A 55 -27.61 16.43 36.00
C THR A 55 -28.62 15.42 36.56
N THR A 56 -29.66 15.94 37.19
CA THR A 56 -30.68 15.19 37.92
C THR A 56 -31.83 14.84 36.99
N ASP A 57 -32.06 13.55 36.75
CA ASP A 57 -33.25 13.03 36.07
C ASP A 57 -34.45 12.98 37.03
N THR A 58 -35.61 13.43 36.56
CA THR A 58 -36.90 13.06 37.15
C THR A 58 -37.68 12.27 36.12
N ALA A 59 -37.73 10.96 36.32
CA ALA A 59 -38.53 10.05 35.53
C ALA A 59 -40.00 10.12 35.97
N THR A 60 -40.92 10.13 35.01
CA THR A 60 -42.29 9.69 35.25
C THR A 60 -42.63 8.68 34.16
N SER A 61 -42.91 7.45 34.60
CA SER A 61 -43.32 6.33 33.77
C SER A 61 -44.78 6.48 33.36
N ASP A 62 -45.08 6.30 32.08
CA ASP A 62 -46.27 5.53 31.68
C ASP A 62 -46.11 4.93 30.29
N ALA A 63 -46.64 3.72 30.13
CA ALA A 63 -46.37 2.83 29.00
C ALA A 63 -47.26 3.12 27.77
N ALA A 64 -46.65 3.53 26.66
CA ALA A 64 -47.21 3.41 25.30
C ALA A 64 -46.12 3.63 24.24
N VAL A 65 -45.99 2.68 23.30
CA VAL A 65 -45.24 2.75 22.02
C VAL A 65 -43.86 3.41 22.09
N ALA A 66 -42.79 2.61 22.05
CA ALA A 66 -41.42 3.09 21.97
C ALA A 66 -41.14 3.90 20.68
N THR A 67 -41.46 5.19 20.68
CA THR A 67 -40.82 6.19 19.85
C THR A 67 -39.91 7.02 20.76
N SER A 68 -38.61 6.68 20.73
CA SER A 68 -37.52 7.08 21.62
C SER A 68 -37.13 8.58 21.57
N SER A 69 -38.03 9.47 21.14
CA SER A 69 -37.69 10.87 20.90
C SER A 69 -37.77 11.71 22.18
N LYS A 70 -36.75 12.54 22.42
CA LYS A 70 -36.77 13.53 23.50
C LYS A 70 -37.52 14.78 23.03
N LEU A 71 -38.59 15.15 23.72
CA LEU A 71 -39.46 16.27 23.35
C LEU A 71 -39.23 17.47 24.26
N THR A 72 -39.00 18.65 23.67
CA THR A 72 -38.88 19.92 24.43
C THR A 72 -39.78 20.97 23.81
N SER A 73 -40.64 21.65 24.57
CA SER A 73 -41.60 22.63 24.01
C SER A 73 -41.36 24.05 24.50
N THR A 74 -41.55 25.02 23.60
CA THR A 74 -41.57 26.46 23.91
C THR A 74 -42.86 27.07 23.40
N SER A 75 -43.41 28.07 24.09
CA SER A 75 -44.64 28.76 23.66
C SER A 75 -44.41 30.27 23.59
N VAL A 76 -44.85 30.87 22.48
CA VAL A 76 -44.82 32.32 22.26
C VAL A 76 -46.24 32.81 22.07
N THR A 77 -46.65 33.81 22.84
CA THR A 77 -47.96 34.46 22.74
C THR A 77 -47.80 35.87 22.22
N GLU A 78 -48.41 36.17 21.08
CA GLU A 78 -48.44 37.49 20.46
C GLU A 78 -49.91 37.88 20.22
N GLY A 79 -50.44 38.82 21.00
CA GLY A 79 -51.88 39.12 21.04
C GLY A 79 -52.72 37.90 21.46
N ASN A 80 -53.78 37.57 20.71
CA ASN A 80 -54.68 36.44 20.99
C ASN A 80 -54.21 35.11 20.36
N LYS A 81 -52.96 35.04 19.91
CA LYS A 81 -52.39 33.85 19.27
C LYS A 81 -51.28 33.28 20.14
N THR A 82 -51.41 32.00 20.49
CA THR A 82 -50.34 31.24 21.14
C THR A 82 -49.81 30.20 20.17
N VAL A 83 -48.49 30.23 19.92
CA VAL A 83 -47.79 29.24 19.12
C VAL A 83 -46.92 28.40 20.04
N THR A 84 -47.21 27.10 20.12
CA THR A 84 -46.38 26.12 20.83
C THR A 84 -45.52 25.39 19.82
N THR A 85 -44.21 25.44 20.00
CA THR A 85 -43.23 24.72 19.16
C THR A 85 -42.65 23.60 19.99
N THR A 86 -42.86 22.36 19.56
CA THR A 86 -42.29 21.16 20.16
C THR A 86 -41.10 20.70 19.31
N TYR A 87 -39.94 20.66 19.93
CA TYR A 87 -38.71 20.17 19.36
C TYR A 87 -38.61 18.66 19.58
N VAL A 88 -38.32 17.91 18.52
CA VAL A 88 -38.30 16.44 18.50
C VAL A 88 -36.86 15.96 18.26
N GLU A 89 -36.14 15.62 19.33
CA GLU A 89 -34.76 15.11 19.28
C GLU A 89 -34.74 13.58 19.20
N SER A 90 -33.85 13.03 18.39
CA SER A 90 -33.63 11.58 18.26
C SER A 90 -32.27 11.19 18.85
N PRO A 91 -32.23 10.40 19.93
CA PRO A 91 -30.97 9.85 20.46
C PRO A 91 -30.20 9.01 19.44
N GLU A 92 -30.92 8.30 18.56
CA GLU A 92 -30.31 7.52 17.47
C GLU A 92 -29.61 8.42 16.44
N LEU A 93 -30.18 9.59 16.15
CA LEU A 93 -29.58 10.57 15.24
C LEU A 93 -28.30 11.17 15.84
N GLU A 94 -28.30 11.48 17.14
CA GLU A 94 -27.11 11.96 17.85
C GLU A 94 -26.02 10.88 17.92
N LYS A 95 -26.40 9.61 18.13
CA LYS A 95 -25.46 8.49 18.06
C LYS A 95 -24.85 8.35 16.66
N ALA A 96 -25.65 8.40 15.60
CA ALA A 96 -25.15 8.31 14.22
C ALA A 96 -24.20 9.47 13.88
N LYS A 97 -24.47 10.67 14.39
CA LYS A 97 -23.57 11.83 14.29
C LYS A 97 -22.22 11.59 14.97
N ALA A 98 -22.25 11.02 16.17
CA ALA A 98 -21.03 10.66 16.91
C ALA A 98 -20.23 9.55 16.20
N ASP A 99 -20.90 8.48 15.77
CA ASP A 99 -20.28 7.37 15.03
C ASP A 99 -19.62 7.90 13.73
N ALA A 100 -20.29 8.80 12.99
CA ALA A 100 -19.72 9.45 11.81
C ALA A 100 -18.42 10.20 12.13
N ALA A 101 -18.41 10.99 13.22
CA ALA A 101 -17.22 11.74 13.64
C ALA A 101 -16.03 10.83 13.98
N THR A 102 -16.27 9.65 14.59
CA THR A 102 -15.20 8.69 14.88
C THR A 102 -14.52 8.15 13.62
N GLU A 103 -15.23 8.13 12.50
CA GLU A 103 -14.73 7.69 11.20
C GLU A 103 -14.15 8.84 10.35
N GLY A 104 -14.07 10.06 10.90
CA GLY A 104 -13.64 11.25 10.15
C GLY A 104 -14.70 11.80 9.18
N VAL A 105 -15.93 11.30 9.25
CA VAL A 105 -17.08 11.83 8.53
C VAL A 105 -17.67 12.98 9.35
N THR A 106 -17.72 14.17 8.77
CA THR A 106 -18.26 15.35 9.44
C THR A 106 -19.78 15.38 9.30
N VAL A 107 -20.50 15.75 10.35
CA VAL A 107 -21.94 15.93 10.26
C VAL A 107 -22.26 17.32 10.77
N THR A 108 -22.68 18.20 9.87
CA THR A 108 -22.97 19.60 10.16
C THR A 108 -24.44 19.77 10.47
N GLU A 109 -24.72 20.51 11.54
CA GLU A 109 -26.09 20.92 11.87
C GLU A 109 -26.55 22.03 10.93
N GLU A 110 -27.80 21.93 10.52
CA GLU A 110 -28.45 22.83 9.58
C GLU A 110 -29.70 23.46 10.21
N ALA A 111 -30.26 24.46 9.53
CA ALA A 111 -31.46 25.14 9.99
C ALA A 111 -32.63 24.18 10.24
N GLU A 112 -33.34 24.40 11.34
CA GLU A 112 -34.47 23.55 11.77
C GLU A 112 -35.53 23.40 10.68
N LYS A 113 -36.08 22.19 10.58
CA LYS A 113 -37.21 21.89 9.68
C LYS A 113 -38.49 21.73 10.50
N ILE A 114 -39.53 22.46 10.09
CA ILE A 114 -40.88 22.30 10.64
C ILE A 114 -41.58 21.14 9.95
N GLN A 115 -42.19 20.28 10.75
CA GLN A 115 -42.92 19.09 10.36
C GLN A 115 -44.39 19.22 10.74
N PRO A 116 -45.30 18.55 10.01
CA PRO A 116 -46.73 18.64 10.25
C PRO A 116 -47.19 17.92 11.53
N SER A 117 -46.38 17.01 12.08
CA SER A 117 -46.68 16.25 13.29
C SER A 117 -45.40 15.71 13.95
N ILE A 118 -45.49 15.27 15.21
CA ILE A 118 -44.41 14.52 15.89
C ILE A 118 -44.04 13.28 15.08
N ALA A 119 -45.02 12.48 14.65
CA ALA A 119 -44.75 11.29 13.85
C ALA A 119 -44.00 11.59 12.54
N ALA A 120 -44.29 12.71 11.88
CA ALA A 120 -43.56 13.14 10.69
C ALA A 120 -42.13 13.62 11.01
N ALA A 121 -41.93 14.26 12.17
CA ALA A 121 -40.62 14.62 12.70
C ALA A 121 -39.77 13.40 13.05
N GLU A 122 -40.36 12.39 13.69
CA GLU A 122 -39.68 11.13 14.02
C GLU A 122 -39.31 10.32 12.78
N ALA A 123 -40.23 10.25 11.80
CA ALA A 123 -39.96 9.59 10.53
C ALA A 123 -38.82 10.28 9.75
N ASP A 124 -38.76 11.61 9.77
CA ASP A 124 -37.70 12.37 9.13
C ASP A 124 -36.36 12.19 9.88
N ASN A 125 -36.33 12.24 11.22
CA ASN A 125 -35.15 11.92 12.02
C ASN A 125 -34.62 10.52 11.73
N LYS A 126 -35.51 9.52 11.65
CA LYS A 126 -35.14 8.14 11.28
C LYS A 126 -34.55 8.05 9.88
N ALA A 127 -35.10 8.81 8.92
CA ALA A 127 -34.55 8.89 7.57
C ALA A 127 -33.16 9.53 7.54
N GLN A 128 -32.93 10.58 8.33
CA GLN A 128 -31.61 11.21 8.47
C GLN A 128 -30.58 10.26 9.08
N THR A 129 -30.95 9.52 10.14
CA THR A 129 -30.10 8.49 10.75
C THR A 129 -29.71 7.41 9.74
N ALA A 130 -30.67 6.92 8.95
CA ALA A 130 -30.41 5.92 7.92
C ALA A 130 -29.47 6.44 6.82
N GLU A 131 -29.62 7.71 6.42
CA GLU A 131 -28.74 8.35 5.43
C GLU A 131 -27.31 8.49 5.97
N ILE A 132 -27.13 8.98 7.20
CA ILE A 132 -25.82 9.10 7.85
C ILE A 132 -25.14 7.73 7.95
N ASN A 133 -25.85 6.72 8.47
CA ASN A 133 -25.29 5.38 8.61
C ASN A 133 -24.87 4.78 7.26
N THR A 134 -25.69 4.96 6.22
CA THR A 134 -25.36 4.49 4.87
C THR A 134 -24.07 5.14 4.34
N VAL A 135 -23.91 6.44 4.55
CA VAL A 135 -22.68 7.17 4.16
C VAL A 135 -21.47 6.66 4.92
N VAL A 136 -21.58 6.52 6.24
CA VAL A 136 -20.48 6.05 7.10
C VAL A 136 -20.02 4.65 6.68
N GLU A 137 -20.95 3.73 6.44
CA GLU A 137 -20.62 2.37 6.00
C GLU A 137 -19.95 2.35 4.61
N ASN A 138 -20.43 3.18 3.66
CA ASN A 138 -19.78 3.33 2.36
C ASN A 138 -18.36 3.90 2.47
N TYR A 139 -18.15 4.89 3.34
CA TYR A 139 -16.84 5.48 3.58
C TYR A 139 -15.87 4.46 4.21
N LYS A 140 -16.30 3.74 5.25
CA LYS A 140 -15.52 2.66 5.87
C LYS A 140 -15.08 1.62 4.84
N LYS A 141 -16.02 1.19 3.98
CA LYS A 141 -15.72 0.22 2.92
C LYS A 141 -14.67 0.74 1.94
N ALA A 142 -14.82 1.97 1.46
CA ALA A 142 -13.87 2.59 0.54
C ALA A 142 -12.48 2.77 1.17
N LYS A 143 -12.42 3.19 2.44
CA LYS A 143 -11.17 3.31 3.20
C LYS A 143 -10.47 1.96 3.35
N ALA A 144 -11.20 0.91 3.72
CA ALA A 144 -10.66 -0.44 3.85
C ALA A 144 -10.14 -0.99 2.52
N GLU A 145 -10.84 -0.75 1.41
CA GLU A 145 -10.39 -1.12 0.05
C GLU A 145 -9.09 -0.41 -0.32
N TYR A 146 -8.98 0.89 -0.05
CA TYR A 146 -7.77 1.68 -0.26
C TYR A 146 -6.59 1.18 0.58
N GLU A 147 -6.79 0.97 1.89
CA GLU A 147 -5.75 0.47 2.79
C GLU A 147 -5.25 -0.92 2.38
N ALA A 148 -6.14 -1.80 1.93
CA ALA A 148 -5.78 -3.12 1.41
C ALA A 148 -4.95 -3.02 0.11
N LYS A 149 -5.29 -2.11 -0.80
CA LYS A 149 -4.50 -1.86 -2.01
C LYS A 149 -3.12 -1.28 -1.71
N LEU A 150 -3.04 -0.35 -0.77
CA LEU A 150 -1.77 0.22 -0.31
C LEU A 150 -0.86 -0.86 0.32
N ALA A 151 -1.42 -1.72 1.18
CA ALA A 151 -0.69 -2.84 1.77
C ALA A 151 -0.17 -3.79 0.68
N LYS A 152 -0.99 -4.11 -0.33
CA LYS A 152 -0.57 -4.95 -1.45
C LYS A 152 0.53 -4.31 -2.29
N GLN A 153 0.45 -3.00 -2.55
CA GLN A 153 1.51 -2.27 -3.26
C GLN A 153 2.85 -2.38 -2.52
N LYS A 154 2.86 -2.13 -1.21
CA LYS A 154 4.08 -2.24 -0.38
C LYS A 154 4.67 -3.66 -0.38
N GLN A 155 3.82 -4.68 -0.31
CA GLN A 155 4.27 -6.07 -0.39
C GLN A 155 4.97 -6.34 -1.74
N VAL A 156 4.35 -5.97 -2.85
CA VAL A 156 4.90 -6.23 -4.19
C VAL A 156 6.17 -5.42 -4.45
N GLU A 157 6.26 -4.20 -3.91
CA GLU A 157 7.49 -3.40 -3.94
C GLU A 157 8.65 -4.10 -3.20
N ALA A 158 8.39 -4.66 -2.02
CA ALA A 158 9.39 -5.43 -1.28
C ALA A 158 9.82 -6.71 -2.04
N GLU A 159 8.87 -7.42 -2.65
CA GLU A 159 9.14 -8.60 -3.49
C GLU A 159 9.98 -8.23 -4.73
N ASN A 160 9.69 -7.10 -5.38
CA ASN A 160 10.49 -6.60 -6.49
C ASN A 160 11.91 -6.20 -6.08
N ALA A 161 12.04 -5.50 -4.94
CA ALA A 161 13.35 -5.13 -4.40
C ALA A 161 14.20 -6.36 -4.08
N LYS A 162 13.60 -7.40 -3.48
CA LYS A 162 14.27 -8.67 -3.23
C LYS A 162 14.69 -9.35 -4.54
N ALA A 163 13.78 -9.48 -5.51
CA ALA A 163 14.09 -10.11 -6.78
C ALA A 163 15.22 -9.38 -7.54
N LYS A 164 15.27 -8.05 -7.42
CA LYS A 164 16.37 -7.25 -7.96
C LYS A 164 17.70 -7.58 -7.29
N ALA A 165 17.72 -7.66 -5.96
CA ALA A 165 18.93 -8.00 -5.20
C ALA A 165 19.44 -9.40 -5.57
N ASP A 166 18.53 -10.38 -5.67
CA ASP A 166 18.86 -11.76 -6.09
C ASP A 166 19.44 -11.77 -7.52
N TYR A 167 18.88 -10.97 -8.44
CA TYR A 167 19.41 -10.82 -9.81
C TYR A 167 20.80 -10.16 -9.83
N ASP A 168 21.01 -9.08 -9.09
CA ASP A 168 22.30 -8.38 -9.03
C ASP A 168 23.40 -9.30 -8.46
N GLN A 169 23.06 -10.11 -7.45
CA GLN A 169 23.95 -11.12 -6.88
C GLN A 169 24.30 -12.21 -7.92
N ALA A 170 23.30 -12.84 -8.54
CA ALA A 170 23.52 -13.88 -9.53
C ALA A 170 24.31 -13.38 -10.75
N ASN A 171 24.11 -12.11 -11.14
CA ASN A 171 24.91 -11.48 -12.18
C ASN A 171 26.38 -11.30 -11.77
N THR A 172 26.64 -10.94 -10.52
CA THR A 172 28.01 -10.83 -10.01
C THR A 172 28.73 -12.18 -10.01
N GLU A 173 28.05 -13.24 -9.56
CA GLU A 173 28.56 -14.61 -9.59
C GLU A 173 28.85 -15.07 -11.03
N TYR A 174 27.91 -14.85 -11.96
CA TYR A 174 28.11 -15.13 -13.39
C TYR A 174 29.36 -14.44 -13.98
N GLN A 175 29.58 -13.16 -13.67
CA GLN A 175 30.75 -12.45 -14.19
C GLN A 175 32.07 -12.99 -13.58
N ASN A 176 32.07 -13.33 -12.30
CA ASN A 176 33.25 -13.91 -11.65
C ASN A 176 33.60 -15.28 -12.24
N ASP A 177 32.61 -16.15 -12.43
CA ASP A 177 32.82 -17.48 -12.98
C ASP A 177 33.19 -17.45 -14.46
N LEU A 178 32.68 -16.48 -15.22
CA LEU A 178 33.11 -16.22 -16.60
C LEU A 178 34.60 -15.89 -16.66
N LEU A 179 35.07 -15.01 -15.77
CA LEU A 179 36.49 -14.65 -15.68
C LEU A 179 37.36 -15.84 -15.25
N ALA A 180 36.91 -16.62 -14.26
CA ALA A 180 37.62 -17.81 -13.79
C ALA A 180 37.72 -18.88 -14.87
N TYR A 181 36.63 -19.13 -15.61
CA TYR A 181 36.61 -20.03 -16.76
C TYR A 181 37.58 -19.58 -17.85
N GLN A 182 37.56 -18.30 -18.23
CA GLN A 182 38.47 -17.77 -19.26
C GLN A 182 39.94 -17.87 -18.85
N ALA A 183 40.26 -17.53 -17.59
CA ALA A 183 41.63 -17.64 -17.07
C ALA A 183 42.11 -19.09 -17.06
N GLN A 184 41.30 -20.02 -16.56
CA GLN A 184 41.68 -21.43 -16.49
C GLN A 184 41.78 -22.07 -17.88
N LYS A 185 40.96 -21.64 -18.85
CA LYS A 185 41.09 -22.05 -20.25
C LYS A 185 42.46 -21.70 -20.83
N ALA A 186 42.96 -20.49 -20.55
CA ALA A 186 44.28 -20.06 -21.02
C ALA A 186 45.41 -20.90 -20.39
N GLU A 187 45.31 -21.21 -19.10
CA GLU A 187 46.29 -22.07 -18.41
C GLU A 187 46.26 -23.51 -18.94
N TYR A 188 45.08 -24.06 -19.21
CA TYR A 188 44.91 -25.38 -19.84
C TYR A 188 45.59 -25.43 -21.22
N GLU A 189 45.31 -24.44 -22.09
CA GLU A 189 45.92 -24.41 -23.43
C GLU A 189 47.44 -24.27 -23.37
N LYS A 190 47.97 -23.48 -22.42
CA LYS A 190 49.43 -23.37 -22.18
C LYS A 190 50.03 -24.69 -21.69
N ALA A 191 49.37 -25.38 -20.75
CA ALA A 191 49.83 -26.67 -20.24
C ALA A 191 49.81 -27.74 -21.34
N LYS A 192 48.78 -27.73 -22.19
CA LYS A 192 48.64 -28.63 -23.34
C LYS A 192 49.76 -28.43 -24.36
N ALA A 193 50.10 -27.19 -24.69
CA ALA A 193 51.23 -26.88 -25.57
C ALA A 193 52.57 -27.37 -24.97
N SER A 194 52.83 -27.06 -23.69
CA SER A 194 54.04 -27.50 -22.98
C SER A 194 54.14 -29.03 -22.91
N TYR A 195 53.02 -29.72 -22.70
CA TYR A 195 52.98 -31.18 -22.72
C TYR A 195 53.37 -31.73 -24.10
N ALA A 196 52.76 -31.22 -25.17
CA ALA A 196 53.08 -31.63 -26.54
C ALA A 196 54.56 -31.40 -26.92
N GLU A 197 55.14 -30.26 -26.52
CA GLU A 197 56.56 -29.97 -26.73
C GLU A 197 57.47 -30.94 -25.96
N SER A 198 57.16 -31.18 -24.68
CA SER A 198 57.93 -32.12 -23.84
C SER A 198 57.85 -33.56 -24.34
N GLN A 199 56.70 -33.95 -24.89
CA GLN A 199 56.48 -35.27 -25.48
C GLN A 199 57.40 -35.46 -26.70
N LYS A 200 57.46 -34.47 -27.59
CA LYS A 200 58.36 -34.49 -28.75
C LYS A 200 59.82 -34.60 -28.34
N ALA A 201 60.26 -33.81 -27.34
CA ALA A 201 61.63 -33.86 -26.83
C ALA A 201 61.97 -35.22 -26.19
N TYR A 202 61.04 -35.81 -25.45
CA TYR A 202 61.19 -37.15 -24.88
C TYR A 202 61.33 -38.23 -25.96
N GLU A 203 60.48 -38.18 -26.99
CA GLU A 203 60.53 -39.13 -28.12
C GLU A 203 61.86 -39.03 -28.90
N GLU A 204 62.34 -37.80 -29.15
CA GLU A 204 63.64 -37.55 -29.78
C GLU A 204 64.82 -38.09 -28.92
N ALA A 205 64.83 -37.81 -27.62
CA ALA A 205 65.87 -38.28 -26.71
C ALA A 205 65.85 -39.81 -26.55
N LEU A 206 64.66 -40.42 -26.54
CA LEU A 206 64.48 -41.87 -26.50
C LEU A 206 65.05 -42.52 -27.77
N ALA A 207 64.82 -41.93 -28.94
CA ALA A 207 65.37 -42.41 -30.20
C ALA A 207 66.91 -42.32 -30.22
N ALA A 208 67.48 -41.20 -29.76
CA ALA A 208 68.93 -41.03 -29.64
C ALA A 208 69.55 -42.05 -28.67
N TYR A 209 68.92 -42.28 -27.51
CA TYR A 209 69.36 -43.27 -26.53
C TYR A 209 69.33 -44.70 -27.09
N LYS A 210 68.25 -45.07 -27.80
CA LYS A 210 68.16 -46.37 -28.49
C LYS A 210 69.29 -46.54 -29.51
N ALA A 211 69.54 -45.53 -30.34
CA ALA A 211 70.60 -45.56 -31.35
C ALA A 211 71.99 -45.72 -30.71
N ALA A 212 72.29 -44.95 -29.65
CA ALA A 212 73.54 -45.04 -28.91
C ALA A 212 73.73 -46.43 -28.24
N SER A 213 72.64 -47.05 -27.78
CA SER A 213 72.66 -48.38 -27.15
C SER A 213 72.99 -49.52 -28.10
N THR A 214 72.77 -49.34 -29.42
CA THR A 214 72.99 -50.36 -30.45
C THR A 214 74.33 -50.25 -31.20
N SER A 215 75.10 -49.18 -30.97
CA SER A 215 76.39 -48.96 -31.62
C SER A 215 77.48 -49.91 -31.08
N THR A 216 78.39 -50.39 -31.93
CA THR A 216 79.48 -51.33 -31.61
C THR A 216 80.57 -50.79 -30.66
N SER A 217 80.49 -49.51 -30.30
CA SER A 217 81.40 -48.86 -29.33
C SER A 217 80.83 -48.95 -27.90
N SER A 218 81.67 -49.33 -26.93
CA SER A 218 81.31 -49.65 -25.54
C SER A 218 80.27 -48.73 -24.87
N LYS A 219 79.37 -49.33 -24.07
CA LYS A 219 78.43 -48.64 -23.14
C LYS A 219 79.13 -47.75 -22.11
N ASP A 220 80.45 -47.88 -21.96
CA ASP A 220 81.26 -47.03 -21.08
C ASP A 220 81.74 -45.73 -21.75
N SER A 221 81.41 -45.50 -23.03
CA SER A 221 81.80 -44.25 -23.71
C SER A 221 81.10 -43.03 -23.12
N ASP A 222 81.82 -41.90 -23.06
CA ASP A 222 81.27 -40.62 -22.59
C ASP A 222 80.05 -40.18 -23.41
N SER A 223 80.03 -40.50 -24.71
CA SER A 223 78.87 -40.23 -25.58
C SER A 223 77.63 -41.01 -25.15
N TYR A 224 77.75 -42.29 -24.79
CA TYR A 224 76.61 -43.07 -24.29
C TYR A 224 76.09 -42.51 -22.95
N LYS A 225 77.00 -42.16 -22.02
CA LYS A 225 76.63 -41.57 -20.72
C LYS A 225 75.85 -40.26 -20.90
N LEU A 226 76.35 -39.37 -21.76
CA LEU A 226 75.71 -38.09 -22.05
C LEU A 226 74.29 -38.28 -22.63
N VAL A 227 74.13 -39.17 -23.61
CA VAL A 227 72.81 -39.41 -24.22
C VAL A 227 71.83 -40.04 -23.23
N LYS A 228 72.30 -40.93 -22.34
CA LYS A 228 71.48 -41.48 -21.27
C LYS A 228 71.00 -40.39 -20.30
N GLU A 229 71.88 -39.49 -19.89
CA GLU A 229 71.53 -38.36 -19.01
C GLU A 229 70.50 -37.44 -19.68
N GLN A 230 70.67 -37.14 -20.98
CA GLN A 230 69.70 -36.34 -21.74
C GLN A 230 68.33 -37.02 -21.86
N TYR A 231 68.30 -38.34 -22.06
CA TYR A 231 67.06 -39.12 -22.06
C TYR A 231 66.34 -39.06 -20.71
N GLU A 232 67.04 -39.30 -19.60
CA GLU A 232 66.42 -39.25 -18.27
C GLU A 232 65.95 -37.82 -17.93
N ALA A 233 66.69 -36.79 -18.34
CA ALA A 233 66.26 -35.39 -18.19
C ALA A 233 64.99 -35.09 -19.00
N ALA A 234 64.95 -35.48 -20.28
CA ALA A 234 63.77 -35.29 -21.13
C ALA A 234 62.54 -36.04 -20.59
N LYS A 235 62.73 -37.26 -20.06
CA LYS A 235 61.69 -38.05 -19.40
C LYS A 235 61.13 -37.32 -18.18
N ALA A 236 61.98 -36.77 -17.33
CA ALA A 236 61.54 -36.02 -16.16
C ALA A 236 60.73 -34.76 -16.54
N THR A 237 61.14 -34.04 -17.59
CA THR A 237 60.40 -32.89 -18.13
C THR A 237 59.03 -33.30 -18.70
N TYR A 238 58.97 -34.43 -19.42
CA TYR A 238 57.73 -34.98 -19.96
C TYR A 238 56.74 -35.34 -18.84
N GLU A 239 57.16 -36.10 -17.84
CA GLU A 239 56.28 -36.49 -16.72
C GLU A 239 55.78 -35.26 -15.94
N THR A 240 56.65 -34.25 -15.73
CA THR A 240 56.27 -32.99 -15.08
C THR A 240 55.22 -32.22 -15.90
N SER A 241 55.42 -32.10 -17.21
CA SER A 241 54.50 -31.39 -18.09
C SER A 241 53.16 -32.11 -18.24
N LYS A 242 53.19 -33.45 -18.28
CA LYS A 242 52.00 -34.31 -18.28
C LYS A 242 51.18 -34.11 -17.01
N ALA A 243 51.81 -34.15 -15.84
CA ALA A 243 51.12 -33.93 -14.56
C ALA A 243 50.49 -32.52 -14.49
N LYS A 244 51.16 -31.49 -15.01
CA LYS A 244 50.59 -30.13 -15.11
C LYS A 244 49.39 -30.10 -16.03
N TYR A 245 49.49 -30.69 -17.23
CA TYR A 245 48.38 -30.78 -18.17
C TYR A 245 47.16 -31.48 -17.57
N GLU A 246 47.34 -32.63 -16.93
CA GLU A 246 46.25 -33.37 -16.28
C GLU A 246 45.59 -32.55 -15.15
N THR A 247 46.41 -31.85 -14.35
CA THR A 247 45.91 -30.96 -13.28
C THR A 247 45.10 -29.79 -13.83
N ASP A 248 45.60 -29.12 -14.87
CA ASP A 248 44.92 -27.94 -15.43
C ASP A 248 43.69 -28.33 -16.26
N ALA A 249 43.68 -29.53 -16.87
CA ALA A 249 42.51 -30.10 -17.52
C ALA A 249 41.38 -30.38 -16.54
N ALA A 250 41.69 -30.96 -15.37
CA ALA A 250 40.70 -31.19 -14.32
C ALA A 250 40.09 -29.87 -13.80
N LYS A 251 40.94 -28.88 -13.48
CA LYS A 251 40.46 -27.54 -13.07
C LYS A 251 39.63 -26.85 -14.14
N TYR A 252 40.01 -26.99 -15.41
CA TYR A 252 39.23 -26.41 -16.51
C TYR A 252 37.83 -27.03 -16.60
N ALA A 253 37.73 -28.35 -16.46
CA ALA A 253 36.44 -29.04 -16.41
C ALA A 253 35.57 -28.60 -15.22
N ASP A 254 36.18 -28.46 -14.02
CA ASP A 254 35.47 -27.97 -12.83
C ASP A 254 34.95 -26.53 -13.00
N ASN A 255 35.76 -25.64 -13.61
CA ASN A 255 35.34 -24.28 -13.91
C ASN A 255 34.27 -24.22 -15.01
N GLU A 256 34.28 -25.13 -15.97
CA GLU A 256 33.24 -25.22 -17.00
C GLU A 256 31.87 -25.60 -16.39
N LEU A 257 31.87 -26.54 -15.43
CA LEU A 257 30.67 -26.86 -14.64
C LEU A 257 30.20 -25.68 -13.81
N SER A 258 31.10 -25.04 -13.06
CA SER A 258 30.77 -23.87 -12.22
C SER A 258 30.19 -22.73 -13.05
N PHE A 259 30.79 -22.42 -14.21
CA PHE A 259 30.29 -21.39 -15.12
C PHE A 259 28.90 -21.74 -15.71
N THR A 260 28.66 -23.02 -15.99
CA THR A 260 27.34 -23.50 -16.44
C THR A 260 26.28 -23.29 -15.37
N ASP A 261 26.59 -23.63 -14.12
CA ASP A 261 25.69 -23.45 -12.97
C ASP A 261 25.39 -21.96 -12.69
N ALA A 262 26.42 -21.10 -12.76
CA ALA A 262 26.25 -19.66 -12.64
C ALA A 262 25.39 -19.07 -13.76
N THR A 263 25.55 -19.56 -14.99
CA THR A 263 24.71 -19.17 -16.14
C THR A 263 23.24 -19.55 -15.92
N ALA A 264 22.98 -20.75 -15.42
CA ALA A 264 21.62 -21.20 -15.10
C ALA A 264 20.98 -20.36 -13.98
N SER A 265 21.76 -20.05 -12.94
CA SER A 265 21.34 -19.23 -11.80
C SER A 265 21.02 -17.80 -12.23
N TYR A 266 21.89 -17.19 -13.04
CA TYR A 266 21.66 -15.86 -13.63
C TYR A 266 20.35 -15.80 -14.42
N ASN A 267 20.13 -16.75 -15.32
CA ASN A 267 18.92 -16.77 -16.16
C ASN A 267 17.64 -16.96 -15.33
N THR A 268 17.71 -17.78 -14.27
CA THR A 268 16.60 -17.99 -13.33
C THR A 268 16.29 -16.72 -12.54
N ALA A 269 17.31 -16.07 -11.99
CA ALA A 269 17.17 -14.82 -11.25
C ALA A 269 16.63 -13.70 -12.15
N LYS A 270 17.12 -13.61 -13.40
CA LYS A 270 16.63 -12.64 -14.39
C LYS A 270 15.15 -12.82 -14.68
N THR A 271 14.72 -14.06 -14.94
CA THR A 271 13.30 -14.37 -15.19
C THR A 271 12.43 -14.00 -13.98
N SER A 272 12.92 -14.27 -12.77
CA SER A 272 12.22 -13.95 -11.52
C SER A 272 12.10 -12.43 -11.32
N TYR A 273 13.16 -11.67 -11.61
CA TYR A 273 13.15 -10.22 -11.54
C TYR A 273 12.19 -9.60 -12.57
N ASP A 274 12.23 -10.06 -13.82
CA ASP A 274 11.34 -9.60 -14.89
C ASP A 274 9.85 -9.84 -14.51
N ALA A 275 9.53 -11.00 -13.93
CA ALA A 275 8.20 -11.32 -13.43
C ALA A 275 7.76 -10.44 -12.26
N ALA A 276 8.63 -10.24 -11.26
CA ALA A 276 8.35 -9.38 -10.11
C ALA A 276 8.14 -7.91 -10.54
N LEU A 277 8.90 -7.43 -11.53
CA LEU A 277 8.76 -6.09 -12.08
C LEU A 277 7.41 -5.90 -12.79
N ALA A 278 6.96 -6.90 -13.55
CA ALA A 278 5.63 -6.88 -14.16
C ALA A 278 4.52 -6.80 -13.09
N GLN A 279 4.63 -7.58 -12.01
CA GLN A 279 3.68 -7.54 -10.90
C GLN A 279 3.68 -6.18 -10.19
N TYR A 280 4.85 -5.59 -9.95
CA TYR A 280 5.00 -4.25 -9.38
C TYR A 280 4.27 -3.20 -10.22
N ASN A 281 4.48 -3.21 -11.53
CA ASN A 281 3.84 -2.24 -12.42
C ASN A 281 2.31 -2.40 -12.43
N VAL A 282 1.79 -3.63 -12.39
CA VAL A 282 0.35 -3.89 -12.29
C VAL A 282 -0.21 -3.41 -10.94
N ALA A 283 0.45 -3.73 -9.83
CA ALA A 283 0.03 -3.32 -8.50
C ALA A 283 0.03 -1.79 -8.35
N LYS A 284 1.05 -1.13 -8.88
CA LYS A 284 1.14 0.33 -8.92
C LYS A 284 -0.01 0.94 -9.72
N ALA A 285 -0.31 0.44 -10.91
CA ALA A 285 -1.43 0.93 -11.70
C ALA A 285 -2.79 0.70 -11.03
N GLN A 286 -2.97 -0.38 -10.28
CA GLN A 286 -4.19 -0.61 -9.49
C GLN A 286 -4.29 0.35 -8.32
N TYR A 287 -3.20 0.63 -7.62
CA TYR A 287 -3.15 1.63 -6.56
C TYR A 287 -3.49 3.03 -7.09
N ASP A 288 -2.88 3.45 -8.19
CA ASP A 288 -3.12 4.76 -8.80
C ASP A 288 -4.61 4.92 -9.18
N LYS A 289 -5.24 3.88 -9.75
CA LYS A 289 -6.69 3.87 -10.05
C LYS A 289 -7.57 3.93 -8.81
N GLU A 290 -7.22 3.20 -7.75
CA GLU A 290 -8.01 3.21 -6.51
C GLU A 290 -7.90 4.56 -5.80
N LEU A 291 -6.72 5.18 -5.85
CA LEU A 291 -6.51 6.53 -5.33
C LEU A 291 -7.38 7.56 -6.08
N GLU A 292 -7.43 7.49 -7.42
CA GLU A 292 -8.33 8.34 -8.21
C GLU A 292 -9.81 8.10 -7.89
N SER A 293 -10.22 6.83 -7.75
CA SER A 293 -11.58 6.42 -7.35
C SER A 293 -11.96 7.00 -5.99
N TYR A 294 -11.06 6.89 -5.01
CA TYR A 294 -11.22 7.44 -3.66
C TYR A 294 -11.37 8.96 -3.68
N GLU A 295 -10.49 9.68 -4.37
CA GLU A 295 -10.54 11.14 -4.49
C GLU A 295 -11.80 11.62 -5.25
N SER A 296 -12.24 10.89 -6.29
CA SER A 296 -13.48 11.23 -7.00
C SER A 296 -14.71 11.07 -6.13
N LYS A 297 -14.82 9.97 -5.37
CA LYS A 297 -15.94 9.74 -4.43
C LYS A 297 -15.98 10.83 -3.35
N LYS A 298 -14.80 11.24 -2.88
CA LYS A 298 -14.66 12.35 -1.94
C LYS A 298 -15.15 13.67 -2.53
N ALA A 299 -14.77 14.01 -3.76
CA ALA A 299 -15.22 15.25 -4.41
C ALA A 299 -16.73 15.26 -4.71
N GLU A 300 -17.29 14.13 -5.16
CA GLU A 300 -18.73 13.99 -5.38
C GLU A 300 -19.52 14.20 -4.09
N PHE A 301 -19.00 13.65 -2.99
CA PHE A 301 -19.56 13.82 -1.67
C PHE A 301 -19.63 15.30 -1.26
N GLU A 302 -18.52 16.04 -1.40
CA GLU A 302 -18.47 17.48 -1.09
C GLU A 302 -19.45 18.28 -1.96
N LYS A 303 -19.58 17.94 -3.25
CA LYS A 303 -20.50 18.59 -4.19
C LYS A 303 -21.97 18.36 -3.82
N ILE A 304 -22.35 17.14 -3.43
CA ILE A 304 -23.72 16.82 -3.00
C ILE A 304 -24.08 17.66 -1.76
N ASN A 305 -23.15 17.81 -0.83
CA ASN A 305 -23.36 18.64 0.36
C ASN A 305 -23.65 20.11 -0.02
N LEU A 306 -22.85 20.68 -0.93
CA LEU A 306 -23.03 22.05 -1.42
C LEU A 306 -24.38 22.26 -2.14
N LEU A 307 -24.78 21.29 -2.99
CA LEU A 307 -26.05 21.34 -3.73
C LEU A 307 -27.27 21.29 -2.80
N LYS A 308 -27.21 20.48 -1.73
CA LYS A 308 -28.26 20.43 -0.69
C LYS A 308 -28.41 21.78 0.01
N GLN A 309 -27.30 22.43 0.35
CA GLN A 309 -27.32 23.79 0.93
C GLN A 309 -27.98 24.81 -0.01
N LEU A 310 -27.61 24.80 -1.31
CA LEU A 310 -28.17 25.71 -2.32
C LEU A 310 -29.68 25.53 -2.53
N LEU A 311 -30.16 24.28 -2.66
CA LEU A 311 -31.59 23.97 -2.80
C LEU A 311 -32.41 24.47 -1.62
N ARG A 312 -31.86 24.41 -0.41
CA ARG A 312 -32.53 24.91 0.78
C ARG A 312 -32.59 26.44 0.82
N ILE A 313 -31.48 27.13 0.51
CA ILE A 313 -31.46 28.60 0.43
C ILE A 313 -32.54 29.09 -0.53
N ASN A 314 -32.65 28.46 -1.70
CA ASN A 314 -33.70 28.78 -2.68
C ASN A 314 -35.11 28.53 -2.13
N SER A 315 -35.33 27.45 -1.38
CA SER A 315 -36.62 27.13 -0.75
C SER A 315 -37.01 28.16 0.33
N ILE A 316 -36.06 28.58 1.17
CA ILE A 316 -36.27 29.61 2.20
C ILE A 316 -36.61 30.95 1.54
N ASN A 317 -35.88 31.34 0.49
CA ASN A 317 -36.12 32.57 -0.24
C ASN A 317 -37.52 32.58 -0.89
N LYS A 318 -37.96 31.45 -1.45
CA LYS A 318 -39.31 31.30 -1.99
C LYS A 318 -40.39 31.46 -0.92
N LEU A 319 -40.21 30.86 0.27
CA LEU A 319 -41.14 31.00 1.38
C LEU A 319 -41.20 32.44 1.91
N LYS A 320 -40.05 33.11 2.05
CA LYS A 320 -39.99 34.54 2.44
C LYS A 320 -40.77 35.42 1.47
N ASN A 321 -40.61 35.18 0.16
CA ASN A 321 -41.30 35.94 -0.87
C ASN A 321 -42.82 35.73 -0.81
N ILE A 322 -43.29 34.49 -0.64
CA ILE A 322 -44.72 34.17 -0.44
C ILE A 322 -45.28 34.88 0.81
N LEU A 323 -44.51 34.92 1.90
CA LEU A 323 -44.93 35.58 3.14
C LEU A 323 -45.04 37.10 2.99
N GLN A 324 -44.09 37.72 2.29
CA GLN A 324 -44.14 39.15 1.97
C GLN A 324 -45.35 39.50 1.10
N LEU A 325 -45.65 38.70 0.07
CA LEU A 325 -46.82 38.88 -0.78
C LEU A 325 -48.14 38.79 0.01
N LYS A 326 -48.27 37.80 0.90
CA LYS A 326 -49.44 37.67 1.79
C LYS A 326 -49.60 38.86 2.74
N ASN A 327 -48.51 39.35 3.31
CA ASN A 327 -48.55 40.51 4.21
C ASN A 327 -48.90 41.82 3.48
N ASN A 328 -48.50 41.98 2.22
CA ASN A 328 -48.89 43.14 1.42
C ASN A 328 -50.34 43.10 0.96
N THR A 329 -50.89 41.90 0.74
CA THR A 329 -52.31 41.73 0.33
C THR A 329 -53.28 41.99 1.50
N ASN A 330 -52.86 41.76 2.74
CA ASN A 330 -53.64 42.05 3.95
C ASN A 330 -53.56 43.51 4.43
N LYS A 331 -52.85 44.38 3.70
CA LYS A 331 -52.70 45.82 4.01
C LYS A 331 -53.49 46.73 3.06
N ILE A 332 -54.33 46.16 2.20
CA ILE A 332 -55.26 46.86 1.29
C ILE A 332 -56.67 46.55 1.77
#